data_AF-A0A2R6IT45-F1
#
_entry.id   AF-A0A2R6IT45-F1
#
_cell.length_a   1.000
_cell.length_b   1.000
_cell.length_c   1.000
_cell.angle_alpha   90.00
_cell.angle_beta   90.00
_cell.angle_gamma   90.00
#
_symmetry.space_group_name_H-M   'P 1'
#
loop_
_entity.id
_entity.type
_entity.pdbx_description
1 polymer ?
#
loop_
_entity_poly.entity_id
_entity_poly.type
_entity_poly.pdbx_seq_one_letter_code
_entity_poly.pdbx_strand_id
1 'polypeptide(L)' 'MADPVDPPKADPLDVDEESPVDPRPYEDLVHGVMEARGCPKPDAEAWVAEHGPEAAERFLLARWGLTRITAPSASR' A
#
# COMPACT_ATOMS: atom_id res chain seq x y z
N MET A 1 -45.11 -3.00 -6.62
CA MET A 1 -44.32 -1.86 -6.12
C MET A 1 -43.00 -2.44 -5.68
N ALA A 2 -41.93 -2.23 -6.45
CA ALA A 2 -40.60 -2.66 -6.03
C ALA A 2 -39.94 -1.43 -5.42
N ASP A 3 -39.69 -1.47 -4.10
CA ASP A 3 -38.82 -0.49 -3.45
C ASP A 3 -37.48 -0.48 -4.19
N PRO A 4 -36.96 0.69 -4.58
CA PRO A 4 -35.62 0.78 -5.13
C PRO A 4 -34.66 0.41 -4.00
N VAL A 5 -34.11 -0.80 -4.08
CA VAL A 5 -32.99 -1.23 -3.24
C VAL A 5 -31.84 -0.28 -3.58
N ASP A 6 -31.62 0.71 -2.72
CA ASP A 6 -30.45 1.58 -2.75
C ASP A 6 -29.23 0.64 -2.81
N PRO A 7 -28.41 0.68 -3.87
CA PRO A 7 -27.23 -0.16 -3.93
C PRO A 7 -26.38 0.19 -2.70
N PRO A 8 -25.84 -0.79 -1.96
CA PRO A 8 -24.97 -0.48 -0.83
C PRO A 8 -23.89 0.44 -1.37
N LYS A 9 -23.86 1.68 -0.85
CA LYS A 9 -22.78 2.61 -1.14
C LYS A 9 -21.52 1.81 -0.88
N ALA A 10 -20.81 1.50 -1.96
CA ALA A 10 -19.50 0.90 -1.86
C ALA A 10 -18.74 1.87 -0.97
N ASP A 11 -18.48 1.42 0.26
CA ASP A 11 -17.61 2.08 1.20
C ASP A 11 -16.35 2.41 0.38
N PRO A 12 -16.10 3.69 0.08
CA PRO A 12 -14.97 4.05 -0.74
C PRO A 12 -13.80 3.74 0.15
N LEU A 13 -13.23 2.52 0.01
CA LEU A 13 -12.09 1.97 0.73
C LEU A 13 -11.50 3.09 1.56
N ASP A 14 -11.92 3.16 2.83
CA ASP A 14 -11.37 4.10 3.79
C ASP A 14 -9.91 3.65 3.94
N VAL A 15 -9.12 4.04 2.95
CA VAL A 15 -7.68 3.96 2.95
C VAL A 15 -7.40 5.01 3.99
N ASP A 16 -7.39 4.55 5.23
CA ASP A 16 -7.09 5.32 6.42
C ASP A 16 -5.74 5.99 6.13
N GLU A 17 -5.77 7.19 5.53
CA GLU A 17 -4.60 7.99 5.17
C GLU A 17 -3.79 8.30 6.44
N GLU A 18 -4.41 8.06 7.60
CA GLU A 18 -3.91 8.26 8.94
C GLU A 18 -3.34 6.99 9.60
N SER A 19 -3.38 5.81 8.95
CA SER A 19 -2.62 4.66 9.47
C SER A 19 -1.12 4.97 9.36
N PRO A 20 -0.41 5.17 10.49
CA PRO A 20 1.00 5.49 10.45
C PRO A 20 1.73 4.28 9.88
N VAL A 21 2.30 4.43 8.68
CA VAL A 21 3.20 3.45 8.11
C VAL A 21 4.61 3.79 8.57
N ASP A 22 5.38 2.76 8.88
CA ASP A 22 6.81 2.87 9.15
C ASP A 22 7.53 2.53 7.83
N PRO A 23 7.87 3.55 7.01
CA PRO A 23 8.39 3.31 5.68
C PRO A 23 9.75 2.60 5.76
N ARG A 24 9.93 1.62 4.88
CA ARG A 24 11.24 0.99 4.71
C ARG A 24 12.31 2.02 4.28
N PRO A 25 13.60 1.67 4.42
CA PRO A 25 14.69 2.47 3.87
C PRO A 25 14.44 2.86 2.40
N TYR A 26 14.89 4.06 2.02
CA TYR A 26 14.64 4.61 0.69
C TYR A 26 15.07 3.67 -0.45
N GLU A 27 16.19 2.97 -0.29
CA GLU A 27 16.67 1.99 -1.28
C GLU A 27 15.70 0.82 -1.48
N ASP A 28 15.11 0.32 -0.39
CA ASP A 28 14.12 -0.76 -0.41
C ASP A 28 12.78 -0.29 -1.01
N LEU A 29 12.39 0.96 -0.77
CA LEU A 29 11.21 1.57 -1.40
C LEU A 29 11.40 1.69 -2.90
N VAL A 30 12.55 2.20 -3.35
CA VAL A 30 12.88 2.32 -4.77
C VAL A 30 12.89 0.95 -5.43
N HIS A 31 13.53 -0.05 -4.82
CA HIS A 31 13.54 -1.41 -5.35
C HIS A 31 12.12 -1.98 -5.44
N GLY A 32 11.32 -1.85 -4.38
CA GLY A 32 9.93 -2.29 -4.38
C GLY A 32 9.11 -1.59 -5.47
N VAL A 33 9.29 -0.29 -5.67
CA VAL A 33 8.59 0.47 -6.72
C VAL A 33 9.02 0.03 -8.12
N MET A 34 10.32 -0.23 -8.32
CA MET A 34 10.84 -0.78 -9.58
C MET A 34 10.17 -2.12 -9.91
N GLU A 35 10.11 -3.04 -8.96
CA GLU A 35 9.46 -4.35 -9.14
C GLU A 35 7.95 -4.24 -9.31
N ALA A 36 7.33 -3.32 -8.57
CA ALA A 36 5.88 -3.12 -8.60
C ALA A 36 5.40 -2.50 -9.90
N ARG A 37 6.15 -1.53 -10.44
CA ARG A 37 5.80 -0.78 -11.67
C ARG A 37 6.48 -1.33 -12.92
N GLY A 38 7.50 -2.19 -12.77
CA GLY A 38 8.31 -2.68 -13.88
C GLY A 38 9.10 -1.57 -14.56
N CYS A 39 9.56 -0.58 -13.80
CA CYS A 39 10.23 0.62 -14.31
C CYS A 39 11.72 0.66 -13.92
N PRO A 40 12.58 1.41 -14.65
CA PRO A 40 13.97 1.58 -14.27
C PRO A 40 14.11 2.41 -12.98
N LYS A 41 15.26 2.27 -12.31
CA LYS A 41 15.59 2.94 -11.05
C LYS A 41 15.30 4.47 -11.04
N PRO A 42 15.75 5.28 -12.02
CA PRO A 42 15.48 6.72 -11.99
C PRO A 42 13.99 7.06 -11.97
N ASP A 43 13.15 6.27 -12.64
CA ASP A 43 11.70 6.49 -12.65
C ASP A 43 11.07 6.13 -11.30
N ALA A 44 11.59 5.10 -10.64
CA ALA A 44 11.17 4.72 -9.29
C ALA A 44 11.62 5.77 -8.25
N GLU A 45 12.87 6.24 -8.32
CA GLU A 45 13.40 7.31 -7.46
C GLU A 45 12.57 8.60 -7.60
N ALA A 46 12.26 9.00 -8.84
CA ALA A 46 11.41 10.16 -9.13
C ALA A 46 10.01 9.99 -8.54
N TRP A 47 9.43 8.80 -8.63
CA TRP A 47 8.11 8.54 -8.09
C TRP A 47 8.08 8.57 -6.56
N VAL A 48 9.07 7.96 -5.88
CA VAL A 48 9.20 8.04 -4.42
C VAL A 48 9.46 9.48 -3.97
N ALA A 49 10.22 10.27 -4.73
CA ALA A 49 10.45 11.68 -4.43
C ALA A 49 9.18 12.54 -4.61
N GLU A 50 8.35 12.24 -5.60
CA GLU A 50 7.10 12.95 -5.88
C GLU A 50 5.99 12.62 -4.86
N HIS A 51 5.85 11.36 -4.47
CA HIS A 51 4.77 10.89 -3.60
C HIS A 51 5.18 10.81 -2.13
N GLY A 52 6.49 10.77 -1.86
CA GLY A 52 7.03 10.58 -0.52
C GLY A 52 7.16 9.10 -0.12
N PRO A 53 7.99 8.82 0.91
CA PRO A 53 8.32 7.47 1.33
C PRO A 53 7.13 6.71 1.92
N GLU A 54 6.23 7.40 2.63
CA GLU A 54 5.05 6.79 3.25
C GLU A 54 4.02 6.34 2.21
N ALA A 55 3.79 7.16 1.18
CA ALA A 55 2.92 6.80 0.07
C ALA A 55 3.51 5.62 -0.72
N ALA A 56 4.83 5.59 -0.88
CA ALA A 56 5.51 4.46 -1.51
C ALA A 56 5.36 3.16 -0.71
N GLU A 57 5.50 3.23 0.62
CA GLU A 57 5.25 2.07 1.49
C GLU A 57 3.79 1.59 1.36
N ARG A 58 2.81 2.50 1.45
CA ARG A 58 1.38 2.16 1.29
C ARG A 58 1.09 1.51 -0.06
N PHE A 59 1.67 2.03 -1.13
CA PHE A 59 1.54 1.45 -2.47
C PHE A 59 2.07 0.01 -2.53
N LEU A 60 3.22 -0.25 -1.93
CA LEU A 60 3.81 -1.58 -1.88
C LEU A 60 3.00 -2.54 -0.98
N LEU A 61 2.50 -2.06 0.16
CA LEU A 61 1.61 -2.80 1.05
C LEU A 61 0.29 -3.16 0.35
N ALA A 62 -0.31 -2.24 -0.40
CA ALA A 62 -1.54 -2.48 -1.14
C ALA A 62 -1.35 -3.51 -2.27
N ARG A 63 -0.20 -3.47 -2.97
CA ARG A 63 0.09 -4.39 -4.07
C ARG A 63 0.36 -5.82 -3.60
N TRP A 64 1.13 -5.98 -2.53
CA TRP A 64 1.59 -7.29 -2.08
C TRP A 64 0.92 -7.79 -0.81
N GLY A 65 -0.01 -7.02 -0.25
CA GLY A 65 -0.77 -7.39 0.95
C GLY A 65 0.15 -7.74 2.11
N LEU A 66 1.37 -7.18 2.15
CA LEU A 66 2.43 -7.52 3.08
C LEU A 66 2.14 -6.90 4.45
N THR A 67 0.99 -7.28 5.00
CA THR A 67 0.78 -7.40 6.43
C THR A 67 2.02 -8.10 6.96
N ARG A 68 2.85 -7.35 7.70
CA ARG A 68 3.94 -7.92 8.49
C ARG A 68 3.39 -9.18 9.11
N ILE A 69 4.04 -10.32 8.82
CA ILE A 69 3.69 -11.62 9.35
C ILE A 69 3.71 -11.48 10.87
N THR A 70 2.56 -11.17 11.47
CA THR A 70 2.32 -11.44 12.88
C THR A 70 2.13 -12.95 12.93
N ALA A 71 3.25 -13.66 13.03
CA ALA A 71 3.22 -15.08 13.31
C ALA A 71 2.37 -15.26 14.57
N PRO A 72 1.31 -16.08 14.58
CA PRO A 72 0.77 -16.54 15.84
C PRO A 72 1.90 -17.32 16.51
N SER A 73 2.40 -16.79 17.62
CA SER A 73 3.26 -17.54 18.54
C SER A 73 2.44 -18.74 19.00
N ALA A 74 2.60 -19.86 18.31
CA ALA A 74 2.06 -21.15 18.68
C ALA A 74 2.78 -21.57 19.97
N SER A 75 2.26 -21.09 21.10
CA SER A 75 2.60 -21.60 22.42
C SER A 75 2.00 -23.00 22.52
N ARG A 76 2.87 -23.99 22.71
CA ARG A 76 2.55 -25.40 22.88
C ARG A 76 2.36 -25.73 24.35
#